data_AF-A0A087TMP6-F1
#
_entry.id   AF-A0A087TMP6-F1
#
_cell.length_a   1.000
_cell.length_b   1.000
_cell.length_c   1.000
_cell.angle_alpha   90.00
_cell.angle_beta   90.00
_cell.angle_gamma   90.00
#
_symmetry.space_group_name_H-M   'P 1'
#
loop_
_entity.id
_entity.type
_entity.pdbx_description
1 polymer ?
#
loop_
_entity_poly.entity_id
_entity_poly.type
_entity_poly.pdbx_seq_one_letter_code
_entity_poly.pdbx_strand_id
1 'polypeptide(L)' 'DVELYEQQKPFCLEDLVSISSFLNQLVFKLIWNNLIDSKAVKSNALLTSAHTLLMLLYKRDCRHSYTPP' A
#
# COMPACT_ATOMS: atom_id res chain seq x y z
N ASP A 1 0.02 25.46 -1.73
CA ASP A 1 -0.82 25.39 -0.51
C ASP A 1 -2.33 25.55 -0.71
N VAL A 2 -2.90 25.51 -1.92
CA VAL A 2 -4.36 25.70 -2.14
C VAL A 2 -5.09 24.43 -2.58
N GLU A 3 -4.47 23.59 -3.41
CA GLU A 3 -5.09 22.35 -3.94
C GLU A 3 -5.46 21.31 -2.87
N LEU A 4 -4.63 21.18 -1.82
CA LEU A 4 -4.84 20.21 -0.74
C LEU A 4 -6.11 20.52 0.07
N TYR A 5 -6.46 21.80 0.22
CA TYR A 5 -7.57 22.26 1.05
C TYR A 5 -8.91 22.25 0.31
N GLU A 6 -8.92 22.37 -1.03
CA GLU A 6 -10.17 22.42 -1.79
C GLU A 6 -10.67 21.06 -2.30
N GLN A 7 -9.79 20.10 -2.60
CA GLN A 7 -10.20 18.86 -3.28
C GLN A 7 -10.31 17.62 -2.38
N GLN A 8 -9.80 17.66 -1.14
CA GLN A 8 -9.81 16.52 -0.18
C GLN A 8 -9.31 15.17 -0.75
N LYS A 9 -8.62 15.15 -1.88
CA LYS A 9 -8.02 13.95 -2.48
C LYS A 9 -6.53 14.21 -2.66
N PRO A 10 -5.69 13.84 -1.66
CA PRO A 10 -4.24 14.06 -1.75
C PRO A 10 -3.56 13.20 -2.84
N PHE A 11 -4.29 12.29 -3.50
CA PHE A 11 -3.79 11.37 -4.51
C PHE A 11 -4.80 11.18 -5.64
N CYS A 12 -4.31 11.18 -6.88
CA CYS A 12 -5.05 10.78 -8.06
C CYS A 12 -5.16 9.25 -8.15
N LEU A 13 -6.02 8.72 -9.03
CA LEU A 13 -6.18 7.27 -9.18
C LEU A 13 -4.87 6.59 -9.58
N GLU A 14 -4.10 7.19 -10.49
CA GLU A 14 -2.81 6.69 -10.93
C GLU A 14 -1.79 6.58 -9.79
N ASP A 15 -1.82 7.52 -8.85
CA ASP A 15 -1.00 7.45 -7.64
C ASP A 15 -1.40 6.25 -6.78
N LEU A 16 -2.70 6.01 -6.60
CA LEU A 16 -3.19 4.86 -5.83
C LEU A 16 -2.82 3.53 -6.47
N VAL A 17 -2.86 3.43 -7.80
CA VAL A 17 -2.36 2.25 -8.55
C VAL A 17 -0.87 2.06 -8.31
N SER A 18 -0.07 3.12 -8.45
CA SER A 18 1.38 3.09 -8.28
C SER A 18 1.78 2.70 -6.86
N ILE A 19 1.14 3.29 -5.85
CA ILE A 19 1.35 2.98 -4.44
C ILE A 19 0.98 1.52 -4.15
N SER A 20 -0.16 1.05 -4.64
CA SER A 20 -0.60 -0.34 -4.43
C SER A 20 0.39 -1.34 -5.05
N SER A 21 0.84 -1.09 -6.28
CA SER A 21 1.84 -1.92 -6.96
C SER A 21 3.18 -1.93 -6.22
N PHE A 22 3.66 -0.76 -5.80
CA PHE A 22 4.88 -0.65 -5.01
C PHE A 22 4.79 -1.41 -3.69
N LEU A 23 3.72 -1.22 -2.92
CA LEU A 23 3.51 -1.90 -1.64
C LEU A 23 3.43 -3.42 -1.80
N ASN A 24 2.74 -3.91 -2.84
CA ASN A 24 2.66 -5.33 -3.14
C ASN A 24 4.05 -5.92 -3.41
N GLN A 25 4.83 -5.26 -4.27
CA GLN A 25 6.20 -5.69 -4.57
C GLN A 25 7.12 -5.60 -3.35
N LEU A 26 6.99 -4.55 -2.53
CA LEU A 26 7.78 -4.36 -1.33
C LEU A 26 7.53 -5.48 -0.32
N VAL A 27 6.27 -5.74 0.02
CA VAL A 27 5.87 -6.80 0.96
C VAL A 27 6.33 -8.16 0.45
N PHE A 28 6.09 -8.46 -0.84
CA PHE A 28 6.54 -9.71 -1.45
C PHE A 28 8.06 -9.87 -1.38
N LYS A 29 8.84 -8.87 -1.81
CA LYS A 29 10.32 -8.94 -1.82
C LYS A 29 10.90 -9.03 -0.41
N LEU A 30 10.32 -8.36 0.58
CA LEU A 30 10.78 -8.43 1.97
C LEU A 30 10.65 -9.86 2.53
N ILE A 31 9.54 -10.53 2.24
CA ILE A 31 9.27 -11.91 2.70
C ILE A 31 10.07 -12.91 1.86
N TRP A 32 9.96 -12.83 0.53
CA TRP A 32 10.55 -13.79 -0.40
C TRP A 32 12.07 -13.89 -0.28
N ASN A 33 12.73 -12.75 -0.09
CA ASN A 33 14.19 -12.69 0.07
C ASN A 33 14.65 -12.88 1.52
N ASN A 34 13.75 -13.21 2.46
CA ASN A 34 14.04 -13.32 3.90
C ASN A 34 14.78 -12.09 4.46
N LEU A 35 14.42 -10.88 3.99
CA LEU A 35 15.03 -9.62 4.48
C LEU A 35 14.52 -9.24 5.88
N ILE A 36 13.47 -9.91 6.34
CA ILE A 36 12.93 -9.81 7.68
C ILE A 36 12.96 -11.22 8.29
N ASP A 37 13.51 -11.35 9.49
CA ASP A 37 13.48 -12.61 10.23
C ASP A 37 12.03 -13.07 10.41
N SER A 38 11.76 -14.32 10.03
CA SER A 38 10.51 -15.05 10.26
C SER A 38 9.91 -14.85 11.67
N LYS A 39 10.77 -14.76 12.70
CA LYS A 39 10.35 -14.54 14.10
C LYS A 39 9.92 -13.10 14.36
N ALA A 40 10.45 -12.15 13.59
CA ALA A 40 10.19 -10.72 13.70
C ALA A 40 9.13 -10.20 12.70
N VAL A 41 8.56 -11.05 11.84
CA VAL A 41 7.55 -10.66 10.84
C VAL A 41 6.40 -9.85 11.45
N LYS A 42 5.90 -10.28 12.62
CA LYS A 42 4.79 -9.62 13.32
C LYS A 42 5.20 -8.37 14.10
N SER A 43 6.48 -8.23 14.45
CA SER A 43 7.00 -7.07 15.19
C SER A 43 7.69 -6.05 14.30
N ASN A 44 7.93 -6.37 13.03
CA ASN A 44 8.53 -5.45 12.07
C ASN A 44 7.51 -4.37 11.67
N ALA A 45 7.73 -3.15 12.17
CA ALA A 45 6.84 -2.02 11.95
C ALA A 45 6.72 -1.63 10.47
N LEU A 46 7.79 -1.74 9.68
CA LEU A 46 7.77 -1.45 8.26
C LEU A 46 6.87 -2.42 7.50
N LEU A 47 7.05 -3.72 7.71
CA LEU A 47 6.22 -4.75 7.07
C LEU A 47 4.76 -4.62 7.51
N THR A 48 4.53 -4.42 8.80
CA THR A 48 3.18 -4.30 9.35
C THR A 48 2.45 -3.08 8.80
N SER A 49 3.10 -1.93 8.73
CA SER A 49 2.50 -0.70 8.19
C SER A 49 2.28 -0.79 6.68
N ALA A 50 3.27 -1.27 5.92
CA ALA A 50 3.16 -1.45 4.47
C ALA A 50 2.05 -2.43 4.09
N HIS A 51 1.98 -3.59 4.77
CA HIS A 51 0.93 -4.57 4.56
C HIS A 51 -0.45 -4.02 4.97
N THR A 52 -0.54 -3.33 6.11
CA THR A 52 -1.80 -2.69 6.53
C THR A 52 -2.30 -1.70 5.48
N LEU A 53 -1.43 -0.82 4.97
CA LEU A 53 -1.78 0.15 3.95
C LEU A 53 -2.20 -0.53 2.64
N LEU A 54 -1.46 -1.55 2.20
CA LEU A 54 -1.82 -2.34 1.02
C LEU A 54 -3.22 -2.95 1.15
N MET A 55 -3.55 -3.52 2.32
CA MET A 55 -4.87 -4.10 2.57
C MET A 55 -5.98 -3.04 2.64
N LEU A 56 -5.69 -1.83 3.10
CA LEU A 56 -6.65 -0.72 3.07
C LEU A 56 -6.93 -0.24 1.65
N LEU A 57 -5.89 -0.11 0.83
CA LEU A 57 -6.01 0.23 -0.59
C LEU A 57 -6.78 -0.85 -1.35
N TYR A 58 -6.44 -2.13 -1.14
CA TYR A 58 -7.19 -3.24 -1.72
C TYR A 58 -8.69 -3.21 -1.36
N LYS A 59 -9.04 -3.01 -0.09
CA LYS A 59 -10.46 -2.89 0.33
C LYS A 59 -11.16 -1.70 -0.32
N ARG A 60 -10.43 -0.61 -0.58
CA ARG A 60 -10.95 0.57 -1.29
C ARG A 60 -11.20 0.23 -2.75
N ASP A 61 -10.27 -0.44 -3.42
CA ASP A 61 -10.40 -0.89 -4.81
C ASP A 61 -11.60 -1.83 -4.98
N CYS A 62 -11.79 -2.80 -4.09
CA CYS A 62 -12.95 -3.70 -4.14
C CYS A 62 -14.31 -2.96 -4.06
N ARG A 63 -14.37 -1.78 -3.42
CA ARG A 63 -15.60 -0.97 -3.31
C ARG A 63 -15.77 -0.02 -4.48
N HIS A 64 -14.66 0.48 -5.04
CA HIS A 64 -14.64 1.40 -6.15
C HIS A 64 -13.37 1.13 -6.95
N SER A 65 -13.50 0.25 -7.95
CA SER A 65 -12.37 -0.25 -8.72
C SER A 65 -11.67 0.92 -9.41
N TYR A 66 -10.38 1.06 -9.12
CA TYR A 66 -9.45 1.98 -9.74
C TYR A 66 -8.29 1.26 -10.43
N THR A 67 -8.16 -0.06 -10.24
CA THR A 67 -7.33 -0.95 -11.08
C THR A 67 -8.17 -1.84 -11.99
N PRO A 68 -7.73 -2.13 -13.23
CA PRO A 68 -8.38 -3.12 -14.08
C PRO A 68 -8.30 -4.55 -13.46
N PRO A 69 -9.28 -5.43 -13.74
CA PRO A 69 -9.35 -6.79 -13.20
C PRO A 69 -8.25 -7.73 -13.72
#